data_AF-A0A402AI09-F1
#
_entry.id   AF-A0A402AI09-F1
#
_cell.length_a   1.000
_cell.length_b   1.000
_cell.length_c   1.000
_cell.angle_alpha   90.00
_cell.angle_beta   90.00
_cell.angle_gamma   90.00
#
_symmetry.space_group_name_H-M   'P 1'
#
loop_
_entity.id
_entity.type
_entity.pdbx_description
1 polymer ?
#
loop_
_entity_poly.entity_id
_entity_poly.type
_entity_poly.pdbx_seq_one_letter_code
_entity_poly.pdbx_strand_id
1 'polypeptide(L)'
;MPGEWQLRFMAYYRLFQSRPWLAEKLRRFYRLRRTQLLKQLEEINEKFQLFQQIYIDDDATVYNWSRLNDGFDAFSLFEKTGIAGVPGSGFGYDDEYIRFSIGVIPIIPGNLL
;
A
#
# COMPACT_ATOMS: atom_id res chain seq x y z
N MET A 1 -24.43 -7.93 -4.12
CA MET A 1 -23.30 -8.73 -3.62
C MET A 1 -23.81 -10.15 -3.35
N PRO A 2 -23.12 -11.22 -3.80
CA PRO A 2 -23.57 -12.59 -3.57
C PRO A 2 -23.75 -12.85 -2.06
N GLY A 3 -24.82 -13.55 -1.65
CA GLY A 3 -25.21 -13.67 -0.23
C GLY A 3 -24.11 -14.20 0.71
N GLU A 4 -23.20 -15.02 0.21
CA GLU A 4 -22.03 -15.49 0.97
C GLU A 4 -21.11 -14.35 1.43
N TRP A 5 -20.88 -13.34 0.59
CA TRP A 5 -20.04 -12.19 0.94
C TRP A 5 -20.66 -11.37 2.05
N GLN A 6 -22.00 -11.23 2.05
CA GLN A 6 -22.73 -10.55 3.12
C GLN A 6 -22.62 -11.30 4.44
N LEU A 7 -22.75 -12.63 4.44
CA LEU A 7 -22.57 -13.46 5.64
C LEU A 7 -21.16 -13.35 6.21
N ARG A 8 -20.13 -13.43 5.36
CA ARG A 8 -18.73 -13.26 5.78
C ARG A 8 -18.49 -11.87 6.35
N PHE A 9 -18.99 -10.82 5.69
CA PHE A 9 -18.89 -9.45 6.18
C PHE A 9 -19.53 -9.29 7.56
N MET A 10 -20.76 -9.79 7.75
CA MET A 10 -21.45 -9.71 9.05
C MET A 10 -20.71 -10.48 10.14
N ALA A 11 -20.16 -11.66 9.82
CA ALA A 11 -19.35 -12.44 10.75
C ALA A 11 -18.09 -11.68 11.17
N TYR A 12 -17.35 -11.09 10.23
CA TYR A 12 -16.20 -10.24 10.53
C TYR A 12 -16.59 -9.02 11.34
N TYR A 13 -17.68 -8.33 10.97
CA TYR A 13 -18.16 -7.17 11.71
C TYR A 13 -18.41 -7.50 13.18
N ARG A 14 -19.14 -8.60 13.46
CA ARG A 14 -19.39 -9.07 14.84
C ARG A 14 -18.12 -9.48 15.56
N LEU A 15 -17.17 -10.11 14.87
CA LEU A 15 -15.88 -10.48 15.44
C LEU A 15 -15.09 -9.25 15.89
N PHE A 16 -15.05 -8.19 15.08
CA PHE A 16 -14.31 -6.97 15.42
C PHE A 16 -15.00 -6.16 16.53
N GLN A 17 -16.33 -6.17 16.58
CA GLN A 17 -17.08 -5.59 17.69
C GLN A 17 -16.80 -6.32 19.01
N SER A 18 -16.79 -7.66 19.00
CA SER A 18 -16.53 -8.46 20.20
C SER A 18 -15.05 -8.50 20.62
N ARG A 19 -14.12 -8.17 19.71
CA ARG A 19 -12.68 -8.18 19.95
C ARG A 19 -12.01 -6.92 19.37
N PRO A 20 -12.18 -5.75 20.01
CA PRO A 20 -11.62 -4.48 19.50
C PRO A 20 -10.10 -4.49 19.29
N TRP A 21 -9.38 -5.30 20.07
CA TRP A 21 -7.93 -5.50 19.94
C TRP A 21 -7.50 -6.08 18.58
N LEU A 22 -8.40 -6.73 17.84
CA LEU A 22 -8.10 -7.20 16.47
C LEU A 22 -7.88 -6.03 15.51
N ALA A 23 -8.66 -4.96 15.63
CA ALA A 23 -8.48 -3.76 14.81
C ALA A 23 -7.12 -3.14 15.08
N GLU A 24 -6.74 -3.02 16.35
CA GLU A 24 -5.43 -2.50 16.74
C GLU A 24 -4.29 -3.39 16.23
N LYS A 25 -4.41 -4.72 16.38
CA LYS A 25 -3.42 -5.67 15.89
C LYS A 25 -3.22 -5.55 14.37
N LEU A 26 -4.30 -5.40 13.60
CA LEU A 26 -4.23 -5.20 12.16
C LEU A 26 -3.60 -3.85 11.79
N ARG A 27 -3.96 -2.76 12.49
CA ARG A 27 -3.34 -1.44 12.26
C ARG A 27 -1.84 -1.48 12.50
N ARG A 28 -1.40 -2.11 13.60
CA ARG A 28 0.04 -2.30 13.90
C ARG A 28 0.73 -3.12 12.81
N PHE A 29 0.09 -4.18 12.33
CA PHE A 29 0.63 -5.02 11.27
C PHE A 29 0.77 -4.28 9.93
N TYR A 30 -0.26 -3.53 9.51
CA TYR A 30 -0.20 -2.72 8.30
C TYR A 30 0.80 -1.58 8.41
N ARG A 31 0.94 -0.96 9.59
CA ARG A 31 1.99 0.03 9.85
C ARG A 31 3.38 -0.56 9.66
N LEU A 32 3.64 -1.73 10.24
CA LEU A 32 4.94 -2.42 10.08
C LEU A 32 5.25 -2.67 8.59
N ARG A 33 4.27 -3.17 7.83
CA ARG A 33 4.40 -3.39 6.38
C ARG A 33 4.64 -2.12 5.59
N ARG A 34 3.90 -1.07 5.93
CA ARG A 34 4.05 0.24 5.32
C ARG A 34 5.45 0.81 5.57
N THR A 35 5.94 0.80 6.80
CA THR A 35 7.28 1.30 7.14
C THR A 35 8.36 0.63 6.29
N GLN A 36 8.29 -0.70 6.11
CA GLN A 36 9.26 -1.40 5.27
C GLN A 36 9.13 -1.01 3.79
N LEU A 37 7.90 -0.88 3.28
CA LEU A 37 7.68 -0.44 1.90
C LEU A 37 8.22 0.99 1.68
N LEU A 38 7.97 1.91 2.62
CA LEU A 38 8.47 3.29 2.54
C LEU A 38 9.99 3.31 2.42
N LYS A 39 10.69 2.58 3.29
CA LYS A 39 12.15 2.46 3.24
C LYS A 39 12.63 1.98 1.87
N GLN A 40 12.00 0.95 1.29
CA GLN A 40 12.36 0.46 -0.04
C GLN A 40 12.09 1.50 -1.14
N LEU A 41 10.97 2.21 -1.07
CA LEU A 41 10.64 3.25 -2.05
C LEU A 41 11.61 4.44 -1.94
N GLU A 42 12.02 4.81 -0.73
CA GLU A 42 13.02 5.85 -0.48
C GLU A 42 14.38 5.45 -1.07
N GLU A 43 14.89 4.24 -0.80
CA GLU A 43 16.14 3.70 -1.37
C GLU A 43 16.10 3.68 -2.91
N ILE A 44 14.96 3.30 -3.50
CA ILE A 44 14.75 3.36 -4.95
C ILE A 44 14.76 4.79 -5.46
N ASN A 45 14.13 5.71 -4.72
CA ASN A 45 14.03 7.10 -5.11
C ASN A 45 15.41 7.78 -5.10
N GLU A 46 16.27 7.45 -4.13
CA GLU A 46 17.65 7.94 -4.10
C GLU A 46 18.39 7.62 -5.42
N LYS A 47 18.17 6.42 -5.96
CA LYS A 47 18.83 5.95 -7.18
C LYS A 47 18.21 6.49 -8.47
N PHE A 48 16.88 6.56 -8.54
CA PHE A 48 16.17 6.80 -9.81
C PHE A 48 15.39 8.12 -9.86
N GLN A 49 15.25 8.82 -8.73
CA GLN A 49 14.55 10.10 -8.61
C GLN A 49 13.14 10.07 -9.23
N LEU A 50 12.40 8.99 -8.94
CA LEU A 50 11.10 8.68 -9.53
C LEU A 50 9.93 9.42 -8.89
N PHE A 51 10.02 9.73 -7.60
CA PHE A 51 8.90 10.20 -6.80
C PHE A 51 9.06 11.66 -6.44
N GLN A 52 8.01 12.45 -6.68
CA GLN A 52 7.86 13.78 -6.12
C GLN A 52 7.49 13.69 -4.63
N GLN A 53 6.61 12.75 -4.30
CA GLN A 53 6.18 12.51 -2.94
C GLN A 53 5.91 11.03 -2.70
N ILE A 54 6.58 10.46 -1.70
CA ILE A 54 6.32 9.10 -1.24
C ILE A 54 5.31 9.20 -0.10
N TYR A 55 4.20 8.46 -0.23
CA TYR A 55 3.16 8.33 0.79
C TYR A 55 2.37 9.61 1.11
N ILE A 56 1.19 9.72 0.49
CA ILE A 56 0.24 10.83 0.66
C ILE A 56 -1.01 10.48 1.48
N ASP A 57 -1.09 9.28 2.03
CA ASP A 57 -2.30 8.73 2.65
C ASP A 57 -2.30 8.87 4.19
N ASP A 58 -3.46 8.71 4.83
CA ASP A 58 -3.71 9.00 6.26
C ASP A 58 -3.74 7.74 7.17
N ASP A 59 -3.09 6.66 6.73
CA ASP A 59 -3.14 5.32 7.33
C ASP A 59 -4.53 4.62 7.27
N ALA A 60 -5.57 5.21 6.69
CA ALA A 60 -6.91 4.59 6.68
C ALA A 60 -7.03 3.39 5.74
N THR A 61 -6.14 3.26 4.76
CA THR A 61 -6.21 2.20 3.74
C THR A 61 -5.09 1.16 3.87
N VAL A 62 -5.28 0.01 3.21
CA VAL A 62 -4.23 -1.02 3.04
C VAL A 62 -3.35 -0.75 1.82
N TYR A 63 -3.32 0.49 1.36
CA TYR A 63 -2.56 0.92 0.21
C TYR A 63 -1.55 2.00 0.61
N ASN A 64 -0.55 2.17 -0.24
CA ASN A 64 0.36 3.31 -0.21
C ASN A 64 0.19 4.03 -1.54
N TRP A 65 -0.18 5.30 -1.45
CA TRP A 65 -0.25 6.19 -2.60
C TRP A 65 0.97 7.09 -2.62
N SER A 66 1.62 7.18 -3.77
CA SER A 66 2.75 8.07 -4.02
C SER A 66 2.53 8.83 -5.31
N ARG A 67 3.15 10.01 -5.43
CA ARG A 67 3.15 10.82 -6.64
C ARG A 67 4.51 10.72 -7.33
N LEU A 68 4.48 10.42 -8.62
CA LEU A 68 5.64 10.35 -9.49
C LEU A 68 6.10 11.76 -9.90
N ASN A 69 7.37 11.91 -10.25
CA ASN A 69 7.88 13.11 -10.91
C ASN A 69 7.36 13.20 -12.36
N ASP A 70 7.34 14.42 -12.90
CA ASP A 70 6.93 14.69 -14.27
C ASP A 70 7.70 13.83 -15.27
N GLY A 71 6.98 13.25 -16.24
CA GLY A 71 7.56 12.39 -17.27
C GLY A 71 7.76 10.93 -16.85
N PHE A 72 7.40 10.54 -15.62
CA PHE A 72 7.33 9.15 -15.20
C PHE A 72 5.89 8.68 -15.02
N ASP A 73 5.66 7.41 -15.37
CA ASP A 73 4.41 6.70 -15.17
C ASP A 73 4.66 5.32 -14.51
N ALA A 74 3.59 4.56 -14.29
CA ALA A 74 3.68 3.23 -13.69
C ALA A 74 4.53 2.26 -14.52
N PHE A 75 4.55 2.40 -15.86
CA PHE A 75 5.36 1.55 -16.73
C PHE A 75 6.85 1.88 -16.64
N SER A 76 7.19 3.16 -16.63
CA SER A 76 8.56 3.65 -16.43
C SER A 76 9.12 3.21 -15.07
N LEU A 77 8.29 3.26 -14.03
CA LEU A 77 8.65 2.75 -12.71
C LEU A 77 8.93 1.25 -12.75
N PHE A 78 8.06 0.47 -13.38
CA PHE A 78 8.24 -0.97 -13.52
C PHE A 78 9.50 -1.32 -14.33
N GLU A 79 9.75 -0.63 -15.43
CA GLU A 79 10.94 -0.82 -16.26
C GLU A 79 12.24 -0.59 -15.48
N LYS A 80 12.29 0.46 -14.66
CA LYS A 80 13.50 0.83 -13.90
C LYS A 80 13.74 -0.02 -12.65
N THR A 81 12.67 -0.50 -12.03
CA THR A 81 12.74 -1.07 -10.66
C THR A 81 12.29 -2.53 -10.58
N GLY A 82 11.55 -3.02 -11.58
CA GLY A 82 10.85 -4.30 -11.52
C GLY A 82 9.64 -4.32 -10.58
N ILE A 83 9.26 -3.19 -9.98
CA ILE A 83 8.13 -3.10 -9.05
C ILE A 83 6.87 -2.68 -9.79
N ALA A 84 5.80 -3.47 -9.65
CA ALA A 84 4.51 -3.14 -10.22
C ALA A 84 3.66 -2.34 -9.22
N GLY A 85 3.17 -1.18 -9.65
CA GLY A 85 2.11 -0.43 -8.98
C GLY A 85 0.89 -0.30 -9.89
N VAL A 86 -0.24 0.13 -9.32
CA VAL A 86 -1.47 0.40 -10.10
C VAL A 86 -1.57 1.90 -10.34
N PRO A 87 -1.73 2.36 -11.60
CA PRO A 87 -1.85 3.78 -11.90
C PRO A 87 -3.16 4.38 -11.36
N GLY A 88 -3.15 5.69 -11.12
CA GLY A 88 -4.26 6.45 -10.53
C GLY A 88 -5.52 6.46 -11.38
N SER A 89 -5.42 6.41 -12.70
CA SER A 89 -6.58 6.37 -13.62
C SER A 89 -7.52 5.21 -13.33
N GLY A 90 -7.02 4.08 -12.82
CA GLY A 90 -7.84 2.95 -12.39
C GLY A 90 -8.83 3.27 -11.26
N PHE A 91 -8.69 4.43 -10.62
CA PHE A 91 -9.48 4.91 -9.49
C PHE A 91 -10.05 6.32 -9.70
N GLY A 92 -9.90 6.89 -10.91
CA GLY A 92 -10.37 8.24 -11.22
C GLY A 92 -9.42 9.36 -10.77
N TYR A 93 -8.15 9.04 -10.49
CA TYR A 93 -7.07 10.01 -10.27
C TYR A 93 -6.20 10.14 -11.53
N ASP A 94 -5.28 11.10 -11.52
CA ASP A 94 -4.26 11.23 -12.56
C ASP A 94 -3.20 10.11 -12.46
N ASP A 95 -2.60 9.74 -13.60
CA ASP A 95 -1.57 8.70 -13.69
C ASP A 95 -0.20 9.12 -13.13
N GLU A 96 -0.06 10.40 -12.75
CA GLU A 96 1.03 10.83 -11.86
C GLU A 96 0.95 10.17 -10.48
N TYR A 97 -0.20 9.62 -10.08
CA TYR A 97 -0.37 8.87 -8.84
C TYR A 97 -0.25 7.37 -9.09
N ILE A 98 0.47 6.72 -8.19
CA ILE A 98 0.64 5.26 -8.21
C ILE A 98 0.29 4.66 -6.85
N ARG A 99 -0.43 3.54 -6.90
CA ARG A 99 -0.88 2.80 -5.72
C ARG A 99 -0.12 1.49 -5.58
N PHE A 100 0.51 1.31 -4.42
CA PHE A 100 1.14 0.05 -4.02
C PHE A 100 0.29 -0.67 -2.97
N SER A 101 0.19 -2.00 -3.09
CA SER A 101 -0.43 -2.83 -2.06
C SER A 101 0.56 -3.08 -0.93
N ILE A 102 0.21 -2.73 0.30
CA ILE A 102 1.06 -3.03 1.46
C ILE A 102 0.79 -4.44 2.02
N GLY A 103 -0.20 -5.16 1.47
CA GLY A 103 -0.84 -6.31 2.11
C GLY A 103 -0.32 -7.70 1.73
N VAL A 104 0.55 -7.85 0.73
CA VAL A 104 0.80 -9.18 0.13
C VAL A 104 2.09 -9.84 0.65
N ILE A 105 3.19 -9.10 0.75
CA ILE A 105 4.50 -9.71 1.02
C ILE A 105 4.73 -9.83 2.54
N PRO A 106 5.16 -11.01 3.04
CA PRO A 106 5.59 -11.17 4.42
C PRO A 106 6.80 -10.29 4.73
N ILE A 107 6.83 -9.65 5.89
CA ILE A 107 8.07 -9.06 6.40
C ILE A 107 8.88 -10.18 7.04
N ILE A 108 10.07 -10.42 6.51
CA ILE A 108 11.03 -11.36 7.08
C ILE A 108 11.79 -10.63 8.20
N PRO A 109 11.67 -11.05 9.48
CA PRO A 109 12.39 -10.44 10.59
C PRO A 109 13.90 -10.73 10.43
N GLY A 110 14.63 -9.77 9.89
CA GLY A 110 16.05 -9.90 9.54
C GLY A 110 16.56 -8.71 8.73
N ASN A 111 15.67 -8.06 7.95
CA ASN A 111 15.96 -6.83 7.20
C ASN A 111 15.47 -5.55 7.92
N LEU A 112 15.28 -5.61 9.25
CA LEU A 112 14.79 -4.52 10.09
C LEU A 112 15.89 -3.84 10.92
N LEU A 113 17.17 -4.07 10.56
CA LEU A 113 18.33 -3.38 11.13
C LEU A 113 18.97 -2.51 10.05
#